data_AF-A0A7L3HLH7-F1
#
_entry.id   AF-A0A7L3HLH7-F1
#
_cell.length_a   1.000
_cell.length_b   1.000
_cell.length_c   1.000
_cell.angle_alpha   90.00
_cell.angle_beta   90.00
_cell.angle_gamma   90.00
#
_symmetry.space_group_name_H-M   'P 1'
#
loop_
_entity.id
_entity.type
_entity.pdbx_description
1 polymer ?
#
loop_
_entity_poly.entity_id
_entity_poly.type
_entity_poly.pdbx_seq_one_letter_code
_entity_poly.pdbx_strand_id
1 'polypeptide(L)'
;MLRRKPTRLELKLDDIEEFESVRKELESRRKQRDEAEAAAGGEEAAAIGALGTEHKSREQLINDRIGYKPQPKAGGRTAHFGTFEF
;
A
#
# COMPACT_ATOMS: atom_id res chain seq x y z
N MET A 1 19.71 48.20 -10.88
CA MET A 1 20.59 47.00 -10.97
C MET A 1 19.97 46.01 -11.94
N LEU A 2 20.74 45.50 -12.91
CA LEU A 2 20.24 44.52 -13.88
C LEU A 2 20.26 43.11 -13.28
N ARG A 3 19.13 42.40 -13.30
CA ARG A 3 19.02 41.03 -12.79
C ARG A 3 19.17 40.02 -13.94
N ARG A 4 19.93 38.96 -13.71
CA ARG A 4 20.04 37.82 -14.64
C ARG A 4 18.81 36.91 -14.55
N LYS A 5 18.64 36.08 -15.58
CA LYS A 5 17.59 35.04 -15.57
C LYS A 5 17.96 33.90 -14.60
N PRO A 6 16.96 33.24 -13.99
CA PRO A 6 17.19 32.04 -13.17
C PRO A 6 17.85 30.92 -13.98
N THR A 7 18.64 30.09 -13.30
CA THR A 7 19.28 28.91 -13.90
C THR A 7 18.25 27.80 -14.11
N ARG A 8 18.21 27.25 -15.31
CA ARG A 8 17.46 26.04 -15.64
C ARG A 8 18.39 24.83 -15.50
N LEU A 9 17.91 23.77 -14.83
CA LEU A 9 18.62 22.51 -14.73
C LEU A 9 18.29 21.65 -15.95
N GLU A 10 19.30 20.98 -16.51
CA GLU A 10 19.16 20.07 -17.63
C GLU A 10 19.63 18.68 -17.20
N LEU A 11 19.01 17.64 -17.76
CA LEU A 11 19.36 16.25 -17.47
C LEU A 11 20.64 15.86 -18.20
N LYS A 12 21.49 15.10 -17.50
CA LYS A 12 22.79 14.64 -17.98
C LYS A 12 22.83 13.12 -18.04
N LEU A 13 23.89 12.59 -18.66
CA LEU A 13 24.14 11.14 -18.68
C LEU A 13 24.43 10.61 -17.27
N ASP A 14 25.03 11.41 -16.39
CA ASP A 14 25.29 11.06 -14.99
C ASP A 14 23.99 10.70 -14.23
N ASP A 15 22.86 11.30 -14.59
CA ASP A 15 21.56 11.03 -13.95
C ASP A 15 21.06 9.59 -14.23
N ILE A 16 21.61 8.92 -15.26
CA ILE A 16 21.31 7.52 -15.57
C ILE A 16 21.89 6.61 -14.49
N GLU A 17 23.09 6.91 -13.97
CA GLU A 17 23.74 6.12 -12.92
C GLU A 17 22.94 6.19 -11.61
N GLU A 18 22.36 7.36 -11.30
CA GLU A 18 21.44 7.51 -10.18
C GLU A 18 20.22 6.58 -10.33
N PHE A 19 19.62 6.55 -11.52
CA PHE A 19 18.49 5.65 -11.81
C PHE A 19 18.88 4.17 -11.67
N GLU A 20 20.03 3.75 -12.21
CA GLU A 20 20.49 2.37 -12.11
C GLU A 20 20.73 1.94 -10.66
N SER A 21 21.26 2.83 -9.83
CA SER A 21 21.49 2.56 -8.40
C SER A 21 20.17 2.30 -7.66
N VAL A 22 19.15 3.16 -7.87
CA VAL A 22 17.82 3.03 -7.26
C VAL A 22 17.10 1.80 -7.77
N ARG A 23 17.18 1.54 -9.08
CA ARG A 23 16.60 0.34 -9.69
C ARG A 23 17.19 -0.93 -9.07
N LYS A 24 18.52 -0.99 -8.95
CA LYS A 24 19.23 -2.11 -8.35
C LYS A 24 18.87 -2.31 -6.88
N GLU A 25 18.72 -1.23 -6.11
CA GLU A 25 18.27 -1.29 -4.73
C GLU A 25 16.86 -1.89 -4.63
N LEU A 26 15.92 -1.42 -5.46
CA LEU A 26 14.55 -1.94 -5.51
C LEU A 26 14.49 -3.40 -5.96
N GLU A 27 15.27 -3.79 -6.97
CA GLU A 27 15.37 -5.18 -7.43
C GLU A 27 15.99 -6.08 -6.35
N SER A 28 17.01 -5.62 -5.62
CA SER A 28 17.60 -6.37 -4.51
C SER A 28 16.63 -6.56 -3.34
N ARG A 29 15.84 -5.53 -3.04
CA ARG A 29 14.80 -5.59 -2.01
C ARG A 29 13.64 -6.49 -2.43
N ARG A 30 13.27 -6.50 -3.72
CA ARG A 30 12.32 -7.46 -4.28
C ARG A 30 12.86 -8.88 -4.20
N LYS A 31 14.12 -9.12 -4.56
CA LYS A 31 14.73 -10.46 -4.48
C LYS A 31 14.78 -11.00 -3.05
N GLN A 32 15.12 -10.16 -2.07
CA GLN A 32 15.07 -10.55 -0.65
C GLN A 32 13.65 -10.85 -0.18
N ARG A 33 12.65 -10.15 -0.73
CA ARG A 33 11.24 -10.44 -0.50
C ARG A 33 10.82 -11.75 -1.19
N ASP A 34 11.26 -12.00 -2.41
CA ASP A 34 10.93 -13.20 -3.18
C ASP A 34 11.61 -14.46 -2.62
N GLU A 35 12.83 -14.36 -2.07
CA GLU A 35 13.47 -15.45 -1.31
C GLU A 35 12.75 -15.73 0.02
N ALA A 36 12.19 -14.70 0.67
CA ALA A 36 11.34 -14.87 1.85
C ALA A 36 9.93 -15.42 1.49
N GLU A 37 9.40 -15.08 0.31
CA GLU A 37 8.10 -15.52 -0.21
C GLU A 37 8.17 -16.94 -0.78
N ALA A 38 9.29 -17.37 -1.35
CA ALA A 38 9.51 -18.76 -1.76
C ALA A 38 9.58 -19.74 -0.56
N ALA A 39 9.93 -19.24 0.63
CA ALA A 39 9.85 -20.00 1.88
C ALA A 39 8.44 -19.95 2.52
N ALA A 40 7.59 -19.02 2.10
CA ALA A 40 6.23 -18.79 2.61
C ALA A 40 5.24 -18.84 1.45
N GLY A 41 4.97 -20.04 0.96
CA GLY A 41 4.20 -20.27 -0.25
C GLY A 41 2.87 -19.50 -0.32
N GLY A 42 2.63 -18.92 -1.50
CA GLY A 42 1.30 -18.70 -2.04
C GLY A 42 0.59 -17.42 -1.61
N GLU A 43 0.30 -16.63 -2.63
CA GLU A 43 -0.79 -15.65 -2.73
C GLU A 43 -0.48 -14.18 -2.39
N GLU A 44 -0.67 -13.39 -3.46
CA GLU A 44 -1.10 -12.00 -3.48
C GLU A 44 -0.02 -10.92 -3.64
N ALA A 45 0.26 -10.69 -4.93
CA ALA A 45 0.74 -9.44 -5.48
C ALA A 45 -0.16 -8.24 -5.11
N ALA A 46 -0.07 -7.72 -3.88
CA ALA A 46 -0.71 -6.46 -3.50
C ALA A 46 -0.13 -5.85 -2.21
N ALA A 47 1.18 -5.62 -2.14
CA ALA A 47 1.75 -4.87 -1.01
C ALA A 47 2.93 -3.99 -1.43
N ILE A 48 2.60 -2.95 -2.21
CA ILE A 48 3.30 -1.67 -2.11
C ILE A 48 2.71 -0.99 -0.88
N GLY A 49 3.38 -1.05 0.28
CA GLY A 49 3.04 -0.20 1.43
C GLY A 49 2.83 -0.87 2.79
N ALA A 50 3.71 -1.78 3.23
CA ALA A 50 3.73 -2.21 4.63
C ALA A 50 5.16 -2.41 5.15
N LEU A 51 5.88 -1.31 5.31
CA LEU A 51 6.86 -1.20 6.40
C LEU A 51 6.05 -1.07 7.70
N GLY A 52 6.00 -2.13 8.49
CA GLY A 52 5.30 -2.10 9.76
C GLY A 52 4.99 -3.49 10.25
N THR A 53 5.86 -3.97 11.13
CA THR A 53 5.59 -4.92 12.21
C THR A 53 4.14 -4.88 12.71
N GLU A 54 3.69 -6.01 13.25
CA GLU A 54 2.35 -6.38 13.76
C GLU A 54 1.53 -7.19 12.75
N HIS A 55 1.31 -8.48 13.06
CA HIS A 55 0.44 -9.42 12.33
C HIS A 55 -1.05 -9.06 12.49
N LYS A 56 -1.40 -7.80 12.26
CA LYS A 56 -2.78 -7.34 12.20
C LYS A 56 -3.28 -7.56 10.78
N SER A 57 -4.42 -8.22 10.64
CA SER A 57 -5.00 -8.44 9.32
C SER A 57 -5.21 -7.08 8.63
N ARG A 58 -5.16 -7.04 7.29
CA ARG A 58 -5.36 -5.81 6.53
C ARG A 58 -6.64 -5.07 6.95
N GLU A 59 -7.68 -5.84 7.26
CA GLU A 59 -8.97 -5.35 7.77
C GLU A 59 -8.82 -4.66 9.12
N GLN A 60 -8.05 -5.22 10.05
CA GLN A 60 -7.79 -4.59 11.36
C GLN A 60 -7.05 -3.26 11.19
N LEU A 61 -6.06 -3.20 10.30
CA LEU A 61 -5.33 -1.97 10.01
C LEU A 61 -6.24 -0.89 9.42
N ILE A 62 -7.14 -1.28 8.53
CA ILE A 62 -8.13 -0.38 7.93
C ILE A 62 -9.09 0.10 9.02
N ASN A 63 -9.66 -0.81 9.81
CA ASN A 63 -10.62 -0.50 10.87
C ASN A 63 -10.06 0.50 11.89
N ASP A 64 -8.82 0.29 12.35
CA ASP A 64 -8.12 1.22 13.25
C ASP A 64 -7.93 2.60 12.59
N ARG A 65 -7.55 2.64 11.30
CA ARG A 65 -7.32 3.90 10.56
C ARG A 65 -8.58 4.72 10.36
N ILE A 66 -9.72 4.08 10.09
CA ILE A 66 -10.99 4.78 9.84
C ILE A 66 -11.84 4.92 11.12
N GLY A 67 -11.34 4.47 12.27
CA GLY A 67 -12.08 4.48 13.54
C GLY A 67 -13.32 3.58 13.52
N TYR A 68 -13.36 2.58 12.64
CA TYR A 68 -14.50 1.69 12.48
C TYR A 68 -14.52 0.63 13.58
N LYS A 69 -15.54 0.69 14.43
CA LYS A 69 -15.80 -0.27 15.50
C LYS A 69 -17.09 -1.01 15.17
N PRO A 70 -17.03 -2.18 14.51
CA PRO A 70 -18.24 -2.93 14.21
C PRO A 70 -18.93 -3.28 15.53
N GLN A 71 -20.08 -2.68 15.78
CA GLN A 71 -20.93 -3.07 16.88
C GLN A 71 -21.52 -4.45 16.52
N PRO A 72 -21.30 -5.50 17.33
CA PRO A 72 -22.02 -6.75 17.12
C PRO A 72 -23.51 -6.41 17.20
N LYS A 73 -24.23 -6.54 16.08
CA LYS A 73 -25.68 -6.32 16.07
C LYS A 73 -26.30 -7.32 17.03
N ALA A 74 -26.65 -6.86 18.23
CA ALA A 74 -27.41 -7.65 19.19
C ALA A 74 -28.82 -7.86 18.61
N GLY A 75 -29.03 -9.03 18.03
CA GLY A 75 -30.34 -9.51 17.63
C GLY A 75 -30.51 -9.65 16.12
N GLY A 76 -30.66 -10.90 15.70
CA GLY A 76 -31.53 -11.21 14.58
C GLY A 76 -32.91 -10.64 14.90
N ARG A 77 -33.23 -9.48 14.32
CA ARG A 77 -34.59 -9.06 14.08
C ARG A 77 -34.73 -9.05 12.57
N THR A 78 -35.40 -10.11 12.11
CA THR A 78 -36.32 -10.10 10.97
C THR A 78 -36.05 -8.98 9.97
N ALA A 79 -35.51 -9.35 8.81
CA ALA A 79 -35.66 -8.55 7.62
C ALA A 79 -37.17 -8.28 7.43
N HIS A 80 -37.66 -7.12 7.86
CA HIS A 80 -38.93 -6.60 7.41
C HIS A 80 -38.71 -6.11 5.98
N PHE A 81 -38.59 -7.07 5.05
CA PHE A 81 -39.05 -6.83 3.69
C PHE A 81 -40.54 -6.52 3.82
N GLY A 82 -40.92 -5.32 3.38
CA GLY A 82 -42.29 -4.86 3.44
C GLY A 82 -43.23 -5.88 2.84
N THR A 83 -44.16 -6.34 3.65
CA THR A 83 -45.35 -7.10 3.26
C THR A 83 -46.12 -6.25 2.24
N PHE A 84 -46.14 -6.68 0.98
CA PHE A 84 -47.20 -6.25 0.07
C PHE A 84 -48.43 -7.10 0.39
N GLU A 85 -49.47 -6.46 0.91
CA GLU A 85 -50.81 -7.05 1.00
C GLU A 85 -51.51 -6.94 -0.38
N PHE A 86 -52.34 -7.98 -0.63
CA PHE A 86 -53.18 -8.33 -1.79
C PHE A 86 -53.45 -7.30 -2.90
#